data_AF-A0A523H488-F1
#
_entry.id   AF-A0A523H488-F1
#
_cell.length_a   1.000
_cell.length_b   1.000
_cell.length_c   1.000
_cell.angle_alpha   90.00
_cell.angle_beta   90.00
_cell.angle_gamma   90.00
#
_symmetry.space_group_name_H-M   'P 1'
#
loop_
_entity.id
_entity.type
_entity.pdbx_description
1 polymer ?
#
loop_
_entity_poly.entity_id
_entity_poly.type
_entity_poly.pdbx_seq_one_letter_code
_entity_poly.pdbx_strand_id
1 'polypeptide(L)'
;MRRILFLITLLVSTLAVQAQELNATVTIDAVQTGQPNLQVFRTLEEQLTEFINNTSWTNKEYKNQERIDCNFTLIIQSFESTSFTGNLQVQSSRPIYGSIYDSPVYNYNDRQFSFDYIEFQPLVFNINNFDSNLISVIAYHIYTVIGLDADTFRLNGGSEYFAIAKQIVNTAASGNFKGWKATDGTQSRYRFNDAILSNVYKEYHDALYT
;
A
#
# COMPACT_ATOMS: atom_id res chain seq x y z
N MET A 1 -45.62 -3.12 -13.23
CA MET A 1 -44.75 -1.97 -12.87
C MET A 1 -44.08 -2.14 -11.50
N ARG A 2 -44.80 -2.41 -10.39
CA ARG A 2 -44.18 -2.68 -9.06
C ARG A 2 -43.12 -3.80 -9.03
N ARG A 3 -43.32 -4.89 -9.78
CA ARG A 3 -42.35 -6.01 -9.87
C ARG A 3 -41.07 -5.66 -10.62
N ILE A 4 -41.13 -4.74 -11.59
CA ILE A 4 -39.97 -4.26 -12.34
C ILE A 4 -39.17 -3.28 -11.49
N LEU A 5 -39.84 -2.40 -10.73
CA LEU A 5 -39.16 -1.54 -9.75
C LEU A 5 -38.40 -2.36 -8.71
N PHE A 6 -39.01 -3.41 -8.15
CA PHE A 6 -38.34 -4.29 -7.18
C PHE A 6 -37.09 -4.99 -7.77
N LEU A 7 -37.16 -5.44 -9.03
CA LEU A 7 -36.02 -6.02 -9.73
C LEU A 7 -34.90 -5.01 -9.97
N ILE A 8 -35.23 -3.75 -10.30
CA ILE A 8 -34.25 -2.67 -10.47
C ILE A 8 -33.61 -2.32 -9.11
N THR A 9 -34.39 -2.23 -8.03
CA THR A 9 -33.84 -1.95 -6.69
C THR A 9 -32.94 -3.08 -6.20
N LEU A 10 -33.28 -4.33 -6.47
CA LEU A 10 -32.45 -5.50 -6.15
C LEU A 10 -31.15 -5.53 -6.96
N LEU A 11 -31.20 -5.14 -8.24
CA LEU A 11 -30.03 -5.10 -9.12
C LEU A 11 -29.05 -3.97 -8.76
N VAL A 12 -29.53 -2.86 -8.19
CA VAL A 12 -28.68 -1.74 -7.74
C VAL A 12 -27.99 -2.05 -6.40
N SER A 13 -28.62 -2.85 -5.53
CA SER A 13 -28.01 -3.23 -4.24
C SER A 13 -26.78 -4.15 -4.36
N THR A 14 -26.58 -4.82 -5.50
CA THR A 14 -25.43 -5.73 -5.71
C THR A 14 -24.21 -5.04 -6.32
N LEU A 15 -24.26 -3.73 -6.59
CA LEU A 15 -23.16 -2.96 -7.20
C LEU A 15 -22.28 -2.22 -6.18
N ALA A 16 -22.46 -2.47 -4.87
CA ALA A 16 -21.56 -1.94 -3.84
C ALA A 16 -20.24 -2.71 -3.86
N VAL A 17 -19.38 -2.44 -4.85
CA VAL A 17 -17.98 -2.84 -4.81
C VAL A 17 -17.31 -1.97 -3.76
N GLN A 18 -17.13 -2.52 -2.56
CA GLN A 18 -16.37 -1.91 -1.49
C GLN A 18 -14.90 -1.89 -1.93
N ALA A 19 -14.37 -0.70 -2.16
CA ALA A 19 -12.95 -0.47 -1.93
C ALA A 19 -12.89 0.69 -0.92
N GLN A 20 -11.72 1.09 -0.47
CA GLN A 20 -11.60 2.07 0.61
C GLN A 20 -10.41 2.99 0.30
N GLU A 21 -10.52 4.28 0.62
CA GLU A 21 -9.35 5.19 0.66
C GLU A 21 -8.57 4.97 1.96
N LEU A 22 -7.38 5.54 2.05
CA LEU A 22 -6.48 5.29 3.17
C LEU A 22 -6.61 6.37 4.24
N ASN A 23 -6.42 5.96 5.49
CA ASN A 23 -6.05 6.81 6.60
C ASN A 23 -4.65 6.37 7.07
N ALA A 24 -3.64 6.93 6.41
CA ALA A 24 -2.26 6.53 6.61
C ALA A 24 -1.54 7.43 7.61
N THR A 25 -0.86 6.81 8.57
CA THR A 25 0.14 7.48 9.41
C THR A 25 1.53 7.09 8.92
N VAL A 26 2.42 8.06 8.76
CA VAL A 26 3.84 7.81 8.45
C VAL A 26 4.67 8.18 9.66
N THR A 27 5.67 7.36 9.97
CA THR A 27 6.62 7.62 11.07
C THR A 27 8.03 7.36 10.59
N ILE A 28 8.94 8.29 10.83
CA ILE A 28 10.36 8.14 10.51
C ILE A 28 11.15 7.85 11.80
N ASP A 29 11.72 6.64 11.89
CA ASP A 29 12.70 6.29 12.91
C ASP A 29 14.12 6.42 12.32
N ALA A 30 14.84 7.46 12.73
CA ALA A 30 16.21 7.71 12.31
C ALA A 30 17.23 7.50 13.43
N VAL A 31 16.90 6.75 14.50
CA VAL A 31 17.82 6.53 15.64
C VAL A 31 19.15 5.89 15.19
N GLN A 32 19.10 4.99 14.21
CA GLN A 32 20.28 4.28 13.71
C GLN A 32 21.26 5.19 12.94
N THR A 33 20.81 6.36 12.49
CA THR A 33 21.66 7.35 11.79
C THR A 33 22.61 8.09 12.74
N GLY A 34 22.37 8.04 14.06
CA GLY A 34 23.08 8.85 15.05
C GLY A 34 22.66 10.33 15.08
N GLN A 35 21.82 10.78 14.15
CA GLN A 35 21.32 12.16 14.07
C GLN A 35 19.78 12.19 13.92
N PRO A 36 19.00 11.64 14.87
CA PRO A 36 17.56 11.42 14.69
C PRO A 36 16.71 12.69 14.55
N ASN A 37 17.23 13.86 14.94
CA ASN A 37 16.49 15.11 15.00
C ASN A 37 16.72 16.03 13.79
N LEU A 38 17.27 15.53 12.69
CA LEU A 38 17.45 16.34 11.49
C LEU A 38 16.11 16.75 10.89
N GLN A 39 16.04 17.99 10.41
CA GLN A 39 14.83 18.57 9.81
C GLN A 39 14.33 17.74 8.62
N VAL A 40 15.24 17.21 7.81
CA VAL A 40 14.93 16.38 6.63
C VAL A 40 14.02 15.20 6.95
N PHE A 41 14.14 14.59 8.13
CA PHE A 41 13.28 13.47 8.53
C PHE A 41 11.85 13.92 8.83
N ARG A 42 11.69 15.09 9.45
CA ARG A 42 10.37 15.68 9.74
C ARG A 42 9.69 16.11 8.44
N THR A 43 10.44 16.78 7.57
CA THR A 43 9.95 17.18 6.24
C THR A 43 9.52 15.95 5.43
N LEU A 44 10.31 14.87 5.45
CA LEU A 44 9.98 13.61 4.76
C LEU A 44 8.72 12.97 5.34
N GLU A 45 8.58 12.92 6.67
CA GLU A 45 7.40 12.37 7.35
C GLU A 45 6.12 13.11 6.95
N GLU A 46 6.15 14.44 7.02
CA GLU A 46 5.02 15.30 6.66
C GLU A 46 4.66 15.15 5.18
N GLN A 47 5.65 15.21 4.28
CA GLN A 47 5.41 15.09 2.85
C GLN A 47 4.89 13.72 2.44
N LEU A 48 5.39 12.63 3.04
CA LEU A 48 4.86 11.29 2.76
C LEU A 48 3.44 11.15 3.30
N THR A 49 3.16 11.65 4.51
CA THR A 49 1.80 11.61 5.09
C THR A 49 0.82 12.37 4.21
N GLU A 50 1.20 13.56 3.72
CA GLU A 50 0.38 14.36 2.82
C GLU A 50 0.20 13.66 1.47
N PHE A 51 1.29 13.16 0.88
CA PHE A 51 1.26 12.45 -0.41
C PHE A 51 0.33 11.24 -0.36
N ILE A 52 0.43 10.39 0.67
CA ILE A 52 -0.39 9.17 0.76
C ILE A 52 -1.87 9.52 0.94
N ASN A 53 -2.20 10.45 1.85
CA ASN A 53 -3.59 10.75 2.21
C ASN A 53 -4.30 11.67 1.21
N ASN A 54 -3.57 12.48 0.44
CA ASN A 54 -4.16 13.39 -0.56
C ASN A 54 -4.12 12.84 -2.00
N THR A 55 -3.44 11.71 -2.23
CA THR A 55 -3.48 11.03 -3.53
C THR A 55 -4.74 10.17 -3.63
N SER A 56 -5.45 10.27 -4.76
CA SER A 56 -6.57 9.37 -5.08
C SER A 56 -6.01 8.05 -5.60
N TRP A 57 -6.01 7.00 -4.77
CA TRP A 57 -5.52 5.67 -5.16
C TRP A 57 -6.58 4.86 -5.87
N THR A 58 -7.85 5.21 -5.66
CA THR A 58 -8.99 4.57 -6.33
C THR A 58 -9.91 5.62 -6.97
N ASN A 59 -10.78 5.18 -7.89
CA ASN A 59 -11.72 6.06 -8.61
C ASN A 59 -13.07 6.24 -7.88
N LYS A 60 -13.09 6.11 -6.56
CA LYS A 60 -14.32 6.06 -5.76
C LYS A 60 -14.28 7.11 -4.66
N GLU A 61 -15.44 7.65 -4.32
CA GLU A 61 -15.59 8.59 -3.20
C GLU A 61 -16.02 7.85 -1.93
N TYR A 62 -15.45 8.23 -0.79
CA TYR A 62 -15.69 7.55 0.50
C TYR A 62 -15.90 8.52 1.65
N LYS A 63 -16.57 8.02 2.68
CA LYS A 63 -16.63 8.70 3.98
C LYS A 63 -15.37 8.40 4.78
N ASN A 64 -15.04 9.30 5.71
CA ASN A 64 -13.85 9.12 6.57
C ASN A 64 -13.90 7.82 7.40
N GLN A 65 -15.09 7.34 7.77
CA GLN A 65 -15.25 6.08 8.53
C GLN A 65 -15.03 4.82 7.69
N GLU A 66 -14.97 4.96 6.36
CA GLU A 66 -14.78 3.84 5.43
C GLU A 66 -13.32 3.74 4.98
N ARG A 67 -12.40 4.50 5.60
CA ARG A 67 -10.98 4.50 5.24
C ARG A 67 -10.23 3.36 5.94
N ILE A 68 -9.25 2.78 5.26
CA ILE A 68 -8.35 1.76 5.81
C ILE A 68 -7.32 2.45 6.69
N ASP A 69 -7.28 2.09 7.97
CA ASP A 69 -6.22 2.52 8.87
C ASP A 69 -4.92 1.76 8.56
N CYS A 70 -3.87 2.50 8.21
CA CYS A 70 -2.56 1.93 7.92
C CYS A 70 -1.41 2.79 8.46
N ASN A 71 -0.30 2.13 8.76
CA ASN A 71 0.89 2.74 9.32
C ASN A 71 2.13 2.34 8.52
N PHE A 72 2.91 3.35 8.15
CA PHE A 72 4.18 3.21 7.43
C PHE A 72 5.30 3.72 8.33
N THR A 73 6.08 2.81 8.91
CA THR A 73 7.26 3.16 9.70
C THR A 73 8.52 2.95 8.88
N LEU A 74 9.19 4.04 8.52
CA LEU A 74 10.46 4.02 7.81
C LEU A 74 11.58 4.06 8.85
N ILE A 75 12.39 3.01 8.88
CA ILE A 75 13.56 2.90 9.76
C ILE A 75 14.79 3.25 8.94
N ILE A 76 15.29 4.47 9.09
CA ILE A 76 16.47 4.97 8.37
C ILE A 76 17.73 4.48 9.08
N GLN A 77 18.51 3.68 8.37
CA GLN A 77 19.75 3.10 8.87
C GLN A 77 20.94 4.02 8.59
N SER A 78 20.99 4.58 7.37
CA SER A 78 22.00 5.53 6.95
C SER A 78 21.45 6.47 5.89
N PHE A 79 22.10 7.63 5.75
CA PHE A 79 21.83 8.56 4.67
C PHE A 79 23.14 9.23 4.26
N GLU A 80 23.24 9.59 2.98
CA GLU A 80 24.37 10.31 2.40
C GLU A 80 23.82 11.33 1.40
N SER A 81 23.92 12.62 1.75
CA SER A 81 23.34 13.72 0.96
C SER A 81 21.84 13.51 0.72
N THR A 82 21.44 13.09 -0.49
CA THR A 82 20.06 12.85 -0.90
C THR A 82 19.68 11.38 -0.92
N SER A 83 20.63 10.46 -0.70
CA SER A 83 20.41 9.03 -0.77
C SER A 83 20.20 8.44 0.63
N PHE A 84 19.14 7.69 0.82
CA PHE A 84 18.73 7.08 2.08
C PHE A 84 18.71 5.57 1.94
N THR A 85 19.07 4.87 3.01
CA THR A 85 18.99 3.42 3.10
C THR A 85 18.37 3.00 4.43
N GLY A 86 17.45 2.05 4.37
CA GLY A 86 16.83 1.50 5.54
C GLY A 86 15.82 0.41 5.24
N ASN A 87 14.82 0.31 6.13
CA ASN A 87 13.73 -0.64 6.02
C ASN A 87 12.40 0.09 6.10
N LEU A 88 11.35 -0.49 5.52
CA LEU A 88 9.99 -0.01 5.64
C LEU A 88 9.13 -1.08 6.30
N GLN A 89 8.47 -0.73 7.40
CA GLN A 89 7.45 -1.57 8.01
C GLN A 89 6.06 -1.02 7.68
N VAL A 90 5.23 -1.86 7.07
CA VAL A 90 3.86 -1.51 6.69
C VAL A 90 2.89 -2.36 7.49
N GLN A 91 1.91 -1.70 8.11
CA GLN A 91 0.85 -2.37 8.84
C GLN A 91 -0.50 -1.81 8.40
N SER A 92 -1.51 -2.66 8.27
CA SER A 92 -2.89 -2.23 8.13
C SER A 92 -3.79 -3.05 9.04
N SER A 93 -4.86 -2.43 9.49
CA SER A 93 -5.86 -3.04 10.36
C SER A 93 -7.25 -2.64 9.93
N ARG A 94 -8.22 -3.48 10.28
CA ARG A 94 -9.64 -3.22 10.06
C ARG A 94 -10.43 -3.41 11.35
N PRO A 95 -11.47 -2.61 11.60
CA PRO A 95 -12.38 -2.83 12.71
C PRO A 95 -13.20 -4.11 12.49
N ILE A 96 -13.30 -4.94 13.54
CA ILE A 96 -14.14 -6.14 13.51
C ILE A 96 -15.61 -5.73 13.65
N TYR A 97 -16.48 -6.23 12.76
CA TYR A 97 -17.90 -5.91 12.77
C TYR A 97 -18.54 -6.23 14.13
N GLY A 98 -19.24 -5.25 14.71
CA GLY A 98 -19.92 -5.39 16.01
C GLY A 98 -18.99 -5.39 17.22
N SER A 99 -17.73 -4.98 17.03
CA SER A 99 -16.70 -4.94 18.06
C SER A 99 -16.00 -3.58 18.10
N ILE A 100 -15.30 -3.31 19.19
CA ILE A 100 -14.37 -2.18 19.34
C ILE A 100 -12.92 -2.57 19.05
N TYR A 101 -12.68 -3.83 18.68
CA TYR A 101 -11.36 -4.37 18.39
C TYR A 101 -11.05 -4.29 16.89
N ASP A 102 -9.79 -3.96 16.59
CA ASP A 102 -9.24 -4.04 15.24
C ASP A 102 -8.49 -5.35 15.03
N SER A 103 -8.58 -5.90 13.82
CA SER A 103 -7.81 -7.06 13.38
C SER A 103 -6.73 -6.62 12.39
N PRO A 104 -5.47 -7.05 12.55
CA PRO A 104 -4.44 -6.79 11.54
C PRO A 104 -4.77 -7.56 10.25
N VAL A 105 -4.58 -6.89 9.11
CA VAL A 105 -4.77 -7.47 7.76
C VAL A 105 -3.43 -7.63 7.05
N TYR A 106 -2.57 -6.61 7.16
CA TYR A 106 -1.25 -6.61 6.57
C TYR A 106 -0.19 -6.26 7.62
N ASN A 107 0.90 -7.02 7.66
CA ASN A 107 2.09 -6.69 8.44
C ASN A 107 3.32 -7.16 7.67
N TYR A 108 4.05 -6.22 7.09
CA TYR A 108 5.17 -6.50 6.21
C TYR A 108 6.39 -5.70 6.60
N ASN A 109 7.54 -6.36 6.64
CA ASN A 109 8.85 -5.74 6.82
C ASN A 109 9.64 -5.82 5.52
N ASP A 110 9.72 -4.70 4.82
CA ASP A 110 10.49 -4.51 3.61
C ASP A 110 11.93 -4.10 3.97
N ARG A 111 12.84 -5.07 3.87
CA ARG A 111 14.26 -4.88 4.19
C ARG A 111 15.09 -4.34 3.02
N GLN A 112 14.47 -4.12 1.86
CA GLN A 112 15.16 -3.73 0.63
C GLN A 112 14.68 -2.34 0.21
N PHE A 113 14.92 -1.37 1.10
CA PHE A 113 14.44 -0.02 0.94
C PHE A 113 15.57 1.01 0.95
N SER A 114 16.04 1.33 -0.25
CA SER A 114 16.92 2.47 -0.50
C SER A 114 16.24 3.42 -1.46
N PHE A 115 16.37 4.71 -1.26
CA PHE A 115 15.69 5.71 -2.08
C PHE A 115 16.43 7.04 -2.07
N ASP A 116 16.17 7.87 -3.08
CA ASP A 116 16.63 9.25 -3.11
C ASP A 116 15.49 10.19 -2.73
N TYR A 117 15.81 11.22 -1.97
CA TYR A 117 14.88 12.24 -1.52
C TYR A 117 15.54 13.61 -1.46
N ILE A 118 14.83 14.62 -1.96
CA ILE A 118 15.21 16.02 -1.92
C ILE A 118 14.04 16.78 -1.29
N GLU A 119 14.32 17.55 -0.24
CA GLU A 119 13.29 18.34 0.45
C GLU A 119 12.58 19.28 -0.53
N PHE A 120 11.28 19.47 -0.29
CA PHE A 120 10.40 20.35 -1.09
C PHE A 120 10.21 19.94 -2.56
N GLN A 121 10.83 18.86 -3.03
CA GLN A 121 10.49 18.30 -4.33
C GLN A 121 9.09 17.67 -4.28
N PRO A 122 8.19 17.96 -5.24
CA PRO A 122 6.86 17.38 -5.25
C PRO A 122 6.93 15.86 -5.44
N LEU A 123 6.19 15.13 -4.60
CA LEU A 123 6.02 13.69 -4.73
C LEU A 123 4.85 13.43 -5.69
N VAL A 124 5.15 12.96 -6.90
CA VAL A 124 4.15 12.64 -7.93
C VAL A 124 4.30 11.19 -8.35
N PHE A 125 3.21 10.42 -8.24
CA PHE A 125 3.18 9.04 -8.68
C PHE A 125 2.77 8.92 -10.14
N ASN A 126 3.52 8.12 -10.89
CA ASN A 126 3.17 7.69 -12.23
C ASN A 126 3.34 6.17 -12.33
N ILE A 127 2.25 5.46 -12.62
CA ILE A 127 2.27 3.99 -12.72
C ILE A 127 3.07 3.49 -13.93
N ASN A 128 3.17 4.30 -14.99
CA ASN A 128 3.81 3.92 -16.26
C ASN A 128 5.29 4.31 -16.32
N ASN A 129 5.78 5.09 -15.35
CA ASN A 129 7.15 5.57 -15.35
C ASN A 129 7.82 5.36 -13.99
N PHE A 130 9.07 4.89 -14.00
CA PHE A 130 9.84 4.70 -12.78
C PHE A 130 10.68 5.95 -12.48
N ASP A 131 10.07 6.94 -11.84
CA ASP A 131 10.72 8.21 -11.52
C ASP A 131 11.42 8.19 -10.14
N SER A 132 10.78 7.58 -9.13
CA SER A 132 11.31 7.53 -7.77
C SER A 132 11.02 6.18 -7.11
N ASN A 133 12.05 5.59 -6.51
CA ASN A 133 11.91 4.34 -5.77
C ASN A 133 11.10 4.54 -4.47
N LEU A 134 11.26 5.69 -3.80
CA LEU A 134 10.47 6.04 -2.61
C LEU A 134 8.97 5.95 -2.93
N ILE A 135 8.55 6.66 -3.98
CA ILE A 135 7.15 6.73 -4.39
C ILE A 135 6.66 5.36 -4.87
N SER A 136 7.47 4.64 -5.66
CA SER A 136 7.08 3.33 -6.19
C SER A 136 6.91 2.27 -5.10
N VAL A 137 7.78 2.25 -4.08
CA VAL A 137 7.67 1.33 -2.94
C VAL A 137 6.42 1.64 -2.12
N ILE A 138 6.18 2.91 -1.82
CA ILE A 138 4.99 3.33 -1.06
C ILE A 138 3.71 2.98 -1.84
N ALA A 139 3.64 3.33 -3.13
CA ALA A 139 2.51 2.99 -3.99
C ALA A 139 2.26 1.48 -4.08
N TYR A 140 3.32 0.67 -4.22
CA TYR A 140 3.21 -0.79 -4.24
C TYR A 140 2.53 -1.32 -2.97
N HIS A 141 2.97 -0.87 -1.79
CA HIS A 141 2.42 -1.31 -0.51
C HIS A 141 1.00 -0.80 -0.31
N ILE A 142 0.67 0.39 -0.79
CA ILE A 142 -0.68 0.94 -0.79
C ILE A 142 -1.65 0.06 -1.59
N TYR A 143 -1.34 -0.22 -2.86
CA TYR A 143 -2.21 -1.09 -3.68
C TYR A 143 -2.29 -2.51 -3.12
N THR A 144 -1.24 -2.98 -2.44
CA THR A 144 -1.26 -4.25 -1.72
C THR A 144 -2.23 -4.21 -0.54
N VAL A 145 -2.19 -3.15 0.28
CA VAL A 145 -3.11 -2.95 1.41
C VAL A 145 -4.56 -2.87 0.94
N ILE A 146 -4.84 -2.06 -0.09
CA ILE A 146 -6.19 -1.93 -0.65
C ILE A 146 -6.68 -3.27 -1.22
N GLY A 147 -5.80 -4.03 -1.90
CA GLY A 147 -6.12 -5.34 -2.42
C GLY A 147 -6.48 -6.35 -1.33
N LEU A 148 -5.66 -6.42 -0.28
CA LEU A 148 -5.89 -7.32 0.85
C LEU A 148 -7.18 -6.95 1.60
N ASP A 149 -7.41 -5.67 1.85
CA ASP A 149 -8.66 -5.20 2.48
C ASP A 149 -9.88 -5.58 1.64
N ALA A 150 -9.85 -5.35 0.32
CA ALA A 150 -10.96 -5.68 -0.58
C ALA A 150 -11.28 -7.19 -0.59
N ASP A 151 -10.26 -8.06 -0.50
CA ASP A 151 -10.47 -9.50 -0.38
C ASP A 151 -11.17 -9.92 0.90
N THR A 152 -11.01 -9.15 1.98
CA THR A 152 -11.70 -9.45 3.25
C THR A 152 -13.19 -9.12 3.22
N PHE A 153 -13.66 -8.32 2.26
CA PHE A 153 -15.08 -7.98 2.09
C PHE A 153 -15.74 -8.82 1.00
N ARG A 154 -14.98 -9.22 0.00
CA ARG A 154 -15.47 -9.98 -1.14
C ARG A 154 -14.39 -10.92 -1.62
N LEU A 155 -14.77 -12.17 -1.84
CA LEU A 155 -13.89 -13.15 -2.47
C LEU A 155 -13.31 -12.62 -3.80
N ASN A 156 -11.98 -12.54 -3.88
CA ASN A 156 -11.21 -11.97 -4.99
C ASN A 156 -11.51 -10.48 -5.28
N GLY A 157 -11.94 -9.72 -4.29
CA GLY A 157 -12.15 -8.27 -4.39
C GLY A 157 -10.87 -7.49 -4.69
N GLY A 158 -9.71 -8.03 -4.27
CA GLY A 158 -8.40 -7.41 -4.39
C GLY A 158 -7.71 -7.54 -5.75
N SER A 159 -8.24 -8.37 -6.66
CA SER A 159 -7.56 -8.76 -7.90
C SER A 159 -7.13 -7.57 -8.77
N GLU A 160 -7.96 -6.53 -8.86
CA GLU A 160 -7.64 -5.31 -9.61
C GLU A 160 -6.43 -4.57 -9.02
N TYR A 161 -6.39 -4.43 -7.69
CA TYR A 161 -5.32 -3.73 -6.98
C TYR A 161 -4.01 -4.50 -7.01
N PHE A 162 -4.06 -5.83 -6.91
CA PHE A 162 -2.86 -6.66 -7.07
C PHE A 162 -2.31 -6.62 -8.50
N ALA A 163 -3.16 -6.49 -9.51
CA ALA A 163 -2.73 -6.29 -10.90
C ALA A 163 -2.02 -4.93 -11.07
N ILE A 164 -2.51 -3.88 -10.42
CA ILE A 164 -1.83 -2.57 -10.37
C ILE A 164 -0.47 -2.71 -9.65
N ALA A 165 -0.43 -3.37 -8.49
CA ALA A 165 0.82 -3.63 -7.78
C ALA A 165 1.83 -4.42 -8.64
N LYS A 166 1.36 -5.37 -9.44
CA LYS A 166 2.18 -6.10 -10.42
C LYS A 166 2.72 -5.18 -11.52
N GLN A 167 1.91 -4.24 -12.01
CA GLN A 167 2.37 -3.24 -12.96
C GLN A 167 3.48 -2.38 -12.36
N ILE A 168 3.34 -1.92 -11.10
CA ILE A 168 4.39 -1.17 -10.40
C ILE A 168 5.68 -1.99 -10.29
N VAL A 169 5.59 -3.28 -9.92
CA VAL A 169 6.75 -4.18 -9.88
C VAL A 169 7.44 -4.26 -11.24
N ASN A 170 6.69 -4.41 -12.32
CA ASN A 170 7.24 -4.48 -13.68
C ASN A 170 7.89 -3.17 -14.12
N THR A 171 7.25 -2.03 -13.86
CA THR A 171 7.78 -0.70 -14.17
C THR A 171 9.07 -0.44 -13.36
N ALA A 172 9.08 -0.78 -12.07
CA ALA A 172 10.24 -0.57 -11.19
C ALA A 172 11.40 -1.54 -11.44
N ALA A 173 11.16 -2.67 -12.11
CA ALA A 173 12.20 -3.64 -12.46
C ALA A 173 13.24 -3.07 -13.45
N SER A 174 12.94 -2.00 -14.18
CA SER A 174 13.93 -1.29 -15.01
C SER A 174 14.94 -0.49 -14.17
N GLY A 175 14.62 -0.22 -12.91
CA GLY A 175 15.50 0.45 -11.96
C GLY A 175 16.64 -0.43 -11.45
N ASN A 176 17.56 0.23 -10.75
CA ASN A 176 18.72 -0.41 -10.10
C ASN A 176 18.50 -0.70 -8.61
N PHE A 177 17.28 -0.50 -8.11
CA PHE A 177 16.92 -0.78 -6.72
C PHE A 177 16.55 -2.25 -6.54
N LYS A 178 16.90 -2.81 -5.38
CA LYS A 178 16.56 -4.20 -5.01
C LYS A 178 15.11 -4.31 -4.57
N GLY A 179 14.52 -5.48 -4.79
CA GLY A 179 13.19 -5.87 -4.33
C GLY A 179 12.16 -5.98 -5.45
N TRP A 180 12.53 -5.58 -6.66
CA TRP A 180 11.67 -5.55 -7.85
C TRP A 180 11.90 -6.73 -8.80
N LYS A 181 12.98 -7.50 -8.62
CA LYS A 181 13.35 -8.61 -9.49
C LYS A 181 13.22 -9.95 -8.78
N ALA A 182 12.96 -11.00 -9.55
CA ALA A 182 12.89 -12.38 -9.06
C ALA A 182 14.20 -12.87 -8.39
N THR A 183 15.33 -12.26 -8.75
CA THR A 183 16.67 -12.55 -8.24
C THR A 183 17.00 -11.85 -6.92
N ASP A 184 16.16 -10.92 -6.45
CA ASP A 184 16.45 -10.09 -5.27
C ASP A 184 16.20 -10.80 -3.93
N GLY A 185 15.98 -12.10 -3.96
CA GLY A 185 15.78 -12.94 -2.77
C GLY A 185 14.36 -13.48 -2.63
N THR A 186 14.13 -14.21 -1.54
CA THR A 186 12.85 -14.88 -1.25
C THR A 186 11.82 -13.96 -0.61
N GLN A 187 12.27 -12.94 0.13
CA GLN A 187 11.44 -11.92 0.76
C GLN A 187 11.63 -10.59 0.04
N SER A 188 10.96 -10.45 -1.11
CA SER A 188 10.97 -9.23 -1.93
C SER A 188 9.55 -8.85 -2.35
N ARG A 189 9.35 -7.59 -2.76
CA ARG A 189 8.07 -7.10 -3.30
C ARG A 189 7.65 -7.90 -4.52
N TYR A 190 8.59 -8.21 -5.41
CA TYR A 190 8.35 -9.12 -6.55
C TYR A 190 7.77 -10.47 -6.09
N ARG A 191 8.44 -11.16 -5.15
CA ARG A 191 8.03 -12.51 -4.72
C ARG A 191 6.70 -12.50 -3.99
N PHE A 192 6.43 -11.46 -3.19
CA PHE A 192 5.16 -11.31 -2.50
C PHE A 192 4.00 -11.11 -3.49
N ASN A 193 4.17 -10.23 -4.48
CA ASN A 193 3.15 -10.01 -5.51
C ASN A 193 2.91 -11.26 -6.38
N ASP A 194 3.99 -11.95 -6.77
CA ASP A 194 3.91 -13.20 -7.53
C ASP A 194 3.17 -14.30 -6.76
N ALA A 195 3.41 -14.41 -5.45
CA ALA A 195 2.70 -15.33 -4.58
C ALA A 195 1.21 -14.99 -4.45
N ILE A 196 0.87 -13.73 -4.16
CA ILE A 196 -0.54 -13.29 -4.05
C ILE A 196 -1.34 -13.56 -5.32
N LEU A 197 -0.74 -13.37 -6.50
CA LEU A 197 -1.45 -13.59 -7.77
C LEU A 197 -1.44 -15.04 -8.24
N SER A 198 -0.71 -15.92 -7.57
CA SER A 198 -0.56 -17.31 -7.97
C SER A 198 -1.77 -18.14 -7.53
N ASN A 199 -2.29 -18.97 -8.45
CA ASN A 199 -3.35 -19.93 -8.15
C ASN A 199 -2.97 -20.93 -7.04
N VAL A 200 -1.67 -21.12 -6.77
CA VAL A 200 -1.17 -21.98 -5.69
C VAL A 200 -1.59 -21.45 -4.31
N TYR A 201 -1.82 -20.15 -4.17
CA TYR A 201 -2.22 -19.51 -2.92
C TYR A 201 -3.67 -19.04 -2.97
N LYS A 202 -4.51 -19.61 -3.82
CA LYS A 202 -5.93 -19.21 -3.93
C LYS A 202 -6.65 -19.32 -2.59
N GLU A 203 -6.38 -20.37 -1.82
CA GLU A 203 -6.98 -20.61 -0.51
C GLU A 203 -6.65 -19.51 0.52
N TYR A 204 -5.58 -18.74 0.31
CA TYR A 204 -5.29 -17.56 1.13
C TYR A 204 -6.38 -16.50 1.02
N HIS A 205 -6.86 -16.24 -0.21
CA HIS A 205 -7.96 -15.30 -0.46
C HIS A 205 -9.29 -15.82 0.10
N ASP A 206 -9.52 -17.13 0.00
CA ASP A 206 -10.71 -17.76 0.59
C ASP A 206 -10.72 -17.58 2.11
N ALA A 207 -9.56 -17.74 2.78
CA ALA A 207 -9.43 -17.59 4.22
C ALA A 207 -9.62 -16.13 4.69
N LEU A 208 -9.17 -15.14 3.91
CA LEU A 208 -9.33 -13.72 4.23
C LEU A 208 -10.78 -13.25 4.20
N TYR A 209 -11.62 -13.86 3.35
CA TYR A 209 -13.03 -13.51 3.20
C TYR A 209 -13.94 -14.05 4.33
N THR A 210 -13.46 -15.02 5.11
CA THR A 210 -14.22 -15.68 6.19
C THR A 210 -14.31 -14.85 7.46
#